data_AF-A0A8T5KYU7-F1
#
_entry.id   AF-A0A8T5KYU7-F1
#
_cell.length_a   1.000
_cell.length_b   1.000
_cell.length_c   1.000
_cell.angle_alpha   90.00
_cell.angle_beta   90.00
_cell.angle_gamma   90.00
#
_symmetry.space_group_name_H-M   'P 1'
#
loop_
_entity.id
_entity.type
_entity.pdbx_description
1 polymer ?
#
loop_
_entity_poly.entity_id
_entity_poly.type
_entity_poly.pdbx_seq_one_letter_code
_entity_poly.pdbx_strand_id
1 'polypeptide(L)'
;MTKNFIRRISNRYSKLGKRRKKKQVWRRPTGRDNKMREKRKGYPKTVSIGYKKPKKNKTKIIQNLKDLEKIGKEKLILGNIGKKKKIEIIKKARERKIQFRNVNINKFLKEIEKKESKKKEKKNEPLKKIPEKIAVKPQGEKQNSEANSNLALKDKNTSGTKETKK
;
A
#
# COMPACT_ATOMS: atom_id res chain seq x y z
N MET A 1 -2.93 16.59 30.18
CA MET A 1 -2.79 16.99 28.75
C MET A 1 -1.66 16.24 28.07
N THR A 2 -1.89 15.69 26.88
CA THR A 2 -0.84 15.08 26.05
C THR A 2 0.02 16.16 25.40
N LYS A 3 1.36 16.08 25.58
CA LYS A 3 2.29 17.01 24.93
C LYS A 3 2.48 16.61 23.47
N ASN A 4 2.21 17.52 22.55
CA ASN A 4 2.39 17.31 21.12
C ASN A 4 3.74 17.89 20.69
N PHE A 5 4.63 17.02 20.21
CA PHE A 5 5.94 17.43 19.70
C PHE A 5 5.85 17.73 18.20
N ILE A 6 5.58 18.99 17.85
CA ILE A 6 5.53 19.46 16.46
C ILE A 6 6.49 20.64 16.30
N ARG A 7 7.08 20.79 15.11
CA ARG A 7 7.91 21.96 14.75
C ARG A 7 7.15 23.28 15.04
N ARG A 8 7.88 24.27 15.56
CA ARG A 8 7.42 25.68 15.66
C ARG A 8 6.93 26.14 14.28
N ILE A 9 5.78 26.81 14.21
CA ILE A 9 5.21 27.40 12.98
C ILE A 9 4.57 26.38 12.01
N SER A 10 4.46 25.10 12.39
CA SER A 10 3.77 24.08 11.57
C SER A 10 2.32 24.45 11.23
N ASN A 11 1.65 25.19 12.10
CA ASN A 11 0.28 25.67 11.92
C ASN A 11 0.15 26.89 11.01
N ARG A 12 1.23 27.62 10.69
CA ARG A 12 1.17 28.81 9.81
C ARG A 12 1.38 28.46 8.35
N TYR A 13 2.32 27.55 8.04
CA TYR A 13 2.69 27.23 6.66
C TYR A 13 2.21 25.83 6.24
N SER A 14 1.57 25.75 5.08
CA SER A 14 1.13 24.49 4.46
C SER A 14 2.31 23.53 4.19
N LYS A 15 3.46 24.07 3.75
CA LYS A 15 4.72 23.33 3.59
C LYS A 15 5.18 22.65 4.89
N LEU A 16 4.88 23.24 6.04
CA LEU A 16 5.31 22.76 7.36
C LEU A 16 4.24 21.94 8.11
N GLY A 17 3.03 21.78 7.55
CA GLY A 17 1.98 20.95 8.14
C GLY A 17 0.65 21.62 8.43
N LYS A 18 0.44 22.89 8.03
CA LYS A 18 -0.89 23.53 8.15
C LYS A 18 -1.88 22.73 7.32
N ARG A 19 -2.90 22.16 7.97
CA ARG A 19 -3.91 21.25 7.39
C ARG A 19 -3.34 19.96 6.74
N ARG A 20 -2.03 19.69 6.88
CA ARG A 20 -1.37 18.50 6.32
C ARG A 20 -0.74 17.66 7.42
N LYS A 21 -1.53 16.78 8.03
CA LYS A 21 -1.10 15.92 9.16
C LYS A 21 0.19 15.15 8.89
N LYS A 22 0.34 14.59 7.67
CA LYS A 22 1.55 13.87 7.24
C LYS A 22 2.84 14.72 7.30
N LYS A 23 2.74 16.05 7.21
CA LYS A 23 3.90 16.97 7.25
C LYS A 23 4.16 17.56 8.65
N GLN A 24 3.29 17.30 9.63
CA GLN A 24 3.47 17.76 11.01
C GLN A 24 4.54 16.91 11.73
N VAL A 25 5.79 17.18 11.40
CA VAL A 25 6.94 16.43 11.92
C VAL A 25 7.72 17.30 12.92
N TRP A 26 8.20 16.69 14.00
CA TRP A 26 9.13 17.34 14.92
C TRP A 26 10.46 17.65 14.23
N ARG A 27 10.99 18.85 14.45
CA ARG A 27 12.34 19.23 14.03
C ARG A 27 12.96 20.08 15.14
N ARG A 28 14.21 19.79 15.50
CA ARG A 28 14.93 20.50 16.56
C ARG A 28 14.99 22.00 16.21
N PRO A 29 14.61 22.91 17.14
CA PRO A 29 14.79 24.34 16.94
C PRO A 29 16.28 24.69 17.05
N THR A 30 16.86 25.22 15.99
CA THR A 30 18.30 25.55 15.91
C THR A 30 18.58 27.06 15.93
N GLY A 31 17.68 27.89 15.39
CA GLY A 31 17.91 29.34 15.25
C GLY A 31 18.21 30.06 16.57
N ARG A 32 19.07 31.09 16.48
CA ARG A 32 19.54 31.91 17.62
C ARG A 32 18.37 32.47 18.45
N ASP A 33 17.42 33.13 17.79
CA ASP A 33 16.27 33.78 18.43
C ASP A 33 15.06 32.86 18.62
N ASN A 34 15.27 31.55 18.47
CA ASN A 34 14.18 30.60 18.58
C ASN A 34 13.75 30.42 20.04
N LYS A 35 12.64 31.05 20.42
CA LYS A 35 12.10 30.99 21.79
C LYS A 35 11.70 29.58 22.27
N MET A 36 11.46 28.66 21.32
CA MET A 36 11.28 27.24 21.63
C MET A 36 12.61 26.57 22.02
N ARG A 37 13.75 26.98 21.43
CA ARG A 37 15.11 26.54 21.80
C ARG A 37 15.46 27.00 23.21
N GLU A 38 15.15 28.26 23.52
CA GLU A 38 15.33 28.89 24.84
C GLU A 38 14.33 28.37 25.91
N LYS A 39 13.36 27.52 25.53
CA LYS A 39 12.33 26.96 26.42
C LYS A 39 11.49 28.02 27.17
N ARG A 40 11.24 29.17 26.55
CA ARG A 40 10.41 30.24 27.17
C ARG A 40 8.97 29.78 27.41
N LYS A 41 8.34 30.29 28.48
CA LYS A 41 6.92 30.10 28.79
C LYS A 41 6.06 30.59 27.62
N GLY A 42 4.95 29.90 27.35
CA GLY A 42 4.06 30.19 26.22
C GLY A 42 4.44 29.50 24.89
N TYR A 43 5.65 28.97 24.76
CA TYR A 43 6.05 28.17 23.59
C TYR A 43 5.94 26.65 23.86
N PRO A 44 5.74 25.82 22.82
CA PRO A 44 5.71 24.37 22.98
C PRO A 44 6.99 23.81 23.59
N LYS A 45 6.86 22.75 24.41
CA LYS A 45 8.03 22.12 25.03
C LYS A 45 8.89 21.37 24.00
N THR A 46 10.20 21.45 24.16
CA THR A 46 11.15 20.68 23.35
C THR A 46 11.22 19.23 23.78
N VAL A 47 11.52 18.32 22.84
CA VAL A 47 11.74 16.90 23.15
C VAL A 47 12.94 16.76 24.10
N SER A 48 12.76 16.02 25.20
CA SER A 48 13.80 15.70 26.18
C SER A 48 13.66 14.24 26.64
N ILE A 49 14.75 13.67 27.17
CA ILE A 49 14.80 12.28 27.65
C ILE A 49 13.77 12.02 28.77
N GLY A 50 13.48 13.03 29.59
CA GLY A 50 12.52 12.95 30.70
C GLY A 50 11.07 12.71 30.27
N TYR A 51 10.74 12.85 28.98
CA TYR A 51 9.39 12.50 28.47
C TYR A 51 9.27 11.05 28.03
N LYS A 52 10.31 10.24 28.18
CA LYS A 52 10.28 8.82 27.87
C LYS A 52 9.24 8.11 28.74
N LYS A 53 8.32 7.39 28.09
CA LYS A 53 7.32 6.55 28.79
C LYS A 53 8.00 5.31 29.36
N PRO A 54 7.48 4.73 30.46
CA PRO A 54 7.99 3.47 30.98
C PRO A 54 7.89 2.37 29.92
N LYS A 55 8.83 1.42 29.95
CA LYS A 55 8.85 0.25 29.06
C LYS A 55 7.74 -0.74 29.46
N LYS A 56 6.46 -0.35 29.37
CA LYS A 56 5.32 -1.27 29.55
C LYS A 56 5.03 -2.03 28.25
N ASN A 57 4.59 -3.29 28.40
CA ASN A 57 4.18 -4.29 27.41
C ASN A 57 4.45 -3.88 25.96
N LYS A 58 5.62 -4.30 25.44
CA LYS A 58 5.97 -4.10 24.03
C LYS A 58 4.91 -4.78 23.17
N THR A 59 4.54 -4.10 22.09
CA THR A 59 3.66 -4.67 21.09
C THR A 59 4.52 -5.54 20.16
N LYS A 60 4.16 -6.82 20.00
CA LYS A 60 4.88 -7.76 19.13
C LYS A 60 4.12 -7.95 17.83
N ILE A 61 4.86 -7.89 16.71
CA ILE A 61 4.32 -8.15 15.38
C ILE A 61 4.53 -9.62 15.06
N ILE A 62 3.46 -10.32 14.70
CA ILE A 62 3.46 -11.74 14.34
C ILE A 62 3.43 -11.85 12.82
N GLN A 63 4.36 -12.61 12.26
CA GLN A 63 4.43 -12.90 10.82
C GLN A 63 4.34 -14.41 10.52
N ASN A 64 4.77 -15.26 11.46
CA ASN A 64 4.87 -16.70 11.28
C ASN A 64 4.17 -17.49 12.40
N LEU A 65 3.96 -18.78 12.17
CA LEU A 65 3.40 -19.71 13.16
C LEU A 65 4.35 -19.93 14.36
N LYS A 66 5.67 -19.87 14.14
CA LYS A 66 6.68 -19.97 15.22
C LYS A 66 6.58 -18.79 16.19
N ASP A 67 6.18 -17.62 15.70
CA ASP A 67 6.01 -16.44 16.54
C ASP A 67 4.87 -16.63 17.54
N LEU A 68 3.90 -17.50 17.24
CA LEU A 68 2.78 -17.86 18.13
C LEU A 68 3.17 -18.75 19.31
N GLU A 69 4.33 -19.40 19.26
CA GLU A 69 4.80 -20.31 20.32
C GLU A 69 5.53 -19.55 21.42
N LYS A 70 6.25 -18.49 21.08
CA LYS A 70 7.06 -17.70 22.02
C LYS A 70 6.28 -16.51 22.59
N ILE A 71 5.02 -16.70 22.97
CA ILE A 71 4.12 -15.61 23.37
C ILE A 71 3.82 -15.65 24.87
N GLY A 72 4.08 -14.52 25.52
CA GLY A 72 3.60 -14.21 26.88
C GLY A 72 2.42 -13.22 26.88
N LYS A 73 2.32 -12.36 27.91
CA LYS A 73 1.23 -11.37 28.08
C LYS A 73 1.41 -10.08 27.25
N GLU A 74 1.87 -10.20 26.01
CA GLU A 74 2.15 -9.05 25.15
C GLU A 74 0.95 -8.67 24.27
N LYS A 75 0.90 -7.40 23.82
CA LYS A 75 -0.09 -6.97 22.83
C LYS A 75 0.36 -7.44 21.45
N LEU A 76 -0.48 -8.18 20.74
CA LEU A 76 -0.13 -8.81 19.47
C LEU A 76 -0.76 -8.07 18.30
N ILE A 77 0.04 -7.78 17.28
CA ILE A 77 -0.40 -7.25 16.00
C ILE A 77 -0.06 -8.25 14.91
N LEU A 78 -1.05 -8.58 14.09
CA LEU A 78 -0.84 -9.39 12.90
C LEU A 78 -0.20 -8.53 11.82
N GLY A 79 0.96 -8.96 11.31
CA GLY A 79 1.67 -8.27 10.23
C GLY A 79 0.98 -8.38 8.86
N ASN A 80 1.63 -7.83 7.84
CA ASN A 80 1.21 -8.00 6.45
C ASN A 80 1.62 -9.39 5.97
N ILE A 81 0.65 -10.31 5.93
CA ILE A 81 0.86 -11.71 5.59
C ILE A 81 -0.13 -12.10 4.48
N GLY A 82 0.31 -12.97 3.57
CA GLY A 82 -0.54 -13.55 2.53
C GLY A 82 -1.73 -14.34 3.09
N LYS A 83 -2.81 -14.42 2.30
CA LYS A 83 -4.10 -14.99 2.75
C LYS A 83 -3.98 -16.40 3.33
N LYS A 84 -3.23 -17.30 2.68
CA LYS A 84 -3.04 -18.69 3.12
C LYS A 84 -2.49 -18.80 4.55
N LYS A 85 -1.29 -18.24 4.77
CA LYS A 85 -0.65 -18.18 6.10
C LYS A 85 -1.51 -17.42 7.14
N LYS A 86 -2.25 -16.40 6.71
CA LYS A 86 -3.14 -15.64 7.59
C LYS A 86 -4.25 -16.53 8.17
N ILE A 87 -4.81 -17.44 7.36
CA ILE A 87 -5.82 -18.40 7.80
C ILE A 87 -5.24 -19.37 8.82
N GLU A 88 -4.06 -19.93 8.54
CA GLU A 88 -3.36 -20.86 9.43
C GLU A 88 -3.06 -20.23 10.80
N ILE A 89 -2.52 -19.01 10.80
CA ILE A 89 -2.23 -18.26 12.02
C ILE A 89 -3.49 -18.01 12.84
N ILE A 90 -4.60 -17.68 12.18
CA ILE A 90 -5.86 -17.38 12.87
C ILE A 90 -6.51 -18.64 13.44
N LYS A 91 -6.44 -19.78 12.74
CA LYS A 91 -6.87 -21.08 13.26
C LYS A 91 -6.07 -21.46 14.52
N LYS A 92 -4.74 -21.43 14.43
CA LYS A 92 -3.84 -21.73 15.56
C LYS A 92 -4.01 -20.74 16.73
N ALA A 93 -4.30 -19.47 16.44
CA ALA A 93 -4.59 -18.47 17.46
C ALA A 93 -5.91 -18.71 18.18
N ARG A 94 -6.95 -19.21 17.47
CA ARG A 94 -8.24 -19.60 18.07
C ARG A 94 -8.05 -20.75 19.04
N GLU A 95 -7.32 -21.78 18.62
CA GLU A 95 -7.00 -22.95 19.46
C GLU A 95 -6.27 -22.53 20.74
N ARG A 96 -5.29 -21.63 20.63
CA ARG A 96 -4.50 -21.13 21.76
C ARG A 96 -5.14 -19.98 22.53
N LYS A 97 -6.37 -19.58 22.18
CA LYS A 97 -7.12 -18.44 22.79
C LYS A 97 -6.34 -17.12 22.79
N ILE A 98 -5.50 -16.91 21.77
CA ILE A 98 -4.68 -15.70 21.62
C ILE A 98 -5.50 -14.64 20.89
N GLN A 99 -5.52 -13.40 21.41
CA GLN A 99 -6.22 -12.28 20.80
C GLN A 99 -5.26 -11.33 20.07
N PHE A 100 -5.67 -10.86 18.89
CA PHE A 100 -4.96 -9.84 18.13
C PHE A 100 -5.61 -8.47 18.30
N ARG A 101 -4.80 -7.42 18.35
CA ARG A 101 -5.31 -6.04 18.44
C ARG A 101 -5.95 -5.54 17.14
N ASN A 102 -5.44 -5.98 16.00
CA ASN A 102 -5.85 -5.49 14.68
C ASN A 102 -6.97 -6.31 14.04
N VAL A 103 -7.12 -7.59 14.41
CA VAL A 103 -7.99 -8.54 13.70
C VAL A 103 -8.90 -9.26 14.67
N ASN A 104 -10.19 -9.31 14.34
CA ASN A 104 -11.16 -10.14 15.05
C ASN A 104 -11.21 -11.54 14.42
N ILE A 105 -10.83 -12.56 15.19
CA ILE A 105 -10.70 -13.96 14.77
C ILE A 105 -12.03 -14.52 14.27
N ASN A 106 -13.11 -14.33 15.05
CA ASN A 106 -14.41 -14.92 14.76
C ASN A 106 -15.02 -14.35 13.48
N LYS A 107 -14.90 -13.02 13.30
CA LYS A 107 -15.36 -12.35 12.09
C LYS A 107 -14.61 -12.85 10.86
N PHE A 108 -13.28 -13.03 10.98
CA PHE A 108 -12.45 -13.47 9.87
C PHE A 108 -12.76 -14.90 9.41
N LEU A 109 -12.98 -15.83 10.36
CA LEU A 109 -13.35 -17.21 10.03
C LEU A 109 -14.73 -17.28 9.34
N LYS A 110 -15.72 -16.53 9.84
CA LYS A 110 -17.05 -16.46 9.22
C LYS A 110 -17.00 -15.92 7.79
N GLU A 111 -16.13 -14.96 7.50
CA GLU A 111 -15.93 -14.45 6.14
C GLU A 111 -15.29 -15.46 5.19
N ILE A 112 -14.45 -16.37 5.71
CA ILE A 112 -13.82 -17.44 4.92
C ILE A 112 -14.85 -18.50 4.57
N GLU A 113 -15.62 -18.98 5.55
CA GLU A 113 -16.67 -19.99 5.34
C GLU A 113 -17.69 -19.52 4.28
N LYS A 114 -18.13 -18.26 4.37
CA LYS A 114 -19.01 -17.64 3.36
C LYS A 114 -18.38 -17.53 1.97
N LYS A 115 -17.06 -17.40 1.86
CA LYS A 115 -16.37 -17.36 0.56
C LYS A 115 -16.24 -18.76 -0.03
N GLU A 116 -15.99 -19.76 0.80
CA GLU A 116 -15.91 -21.15 0.37
C GLU A 116 -17.28 -21.69 -0.08
N SER A 117 -18.37 -21.34 0.61
CA SER A 117 -19.74 -21.72 0.20
C SER A 117 -20.10 -21.14 -1.18
N LYS A 118 -19.90 -19.83 -1.37
CA LYS A 118 -20.13 -19.15 -2.67
C LYS A 118 -19.27 -19.72 -3.80
N LYS A 119 -18.06 -20.18 -3.50
CA LYS A 119 -17.16 -20.75 -4.51
C LYS A 119 -17.59 -22.16 -4.90
N LYS A 120 -18.20 -22.92 -3.98
CA LYS A 120 -18.81 -24.24 -4.27
C LYS A 120 -20.09 -24.08 -5.08
N GLU A 121 -20.97 -23.14 -4.73
CA GLU A 121 -22.20 -22.83 -5.48
C GLU A 121 -21.91 -22.46 -6.94
N LYS A 122 -20.95 -21.56 -7.20
CA LYS A 122 -20.53 -21.19 -8.57
C LYS A 122 -19.88 -22.30 -9.38
N LYS A 123 -19.36 -23.35 -8.73
CA LYS A 123 -18.74 -24.50 -9.40
C LYS A 123 -19.78 -25.54 -9.82
N ASN A 124 -20.97 -25.50 -9.22
CA ASN A 124 -22.07 -26.41 -9.47
C ASN A 124 -23.10 -25.84 -10.46
N GLU A 125 -22.95 -24.60 -10.94
CA GLU A 125 -23.69 -24.11 -12.11
C GLU A 125 -23.15 -24.79 -13.37
N PRO A 126 -23.97 -25.56 -14.11
CA PRO A 126 -23.54 -26.21 -15.34
C PRO A 126 -23.19 -25.15 -16.39
N LEU A 127 -22.04 -25.32 -17.05
CA LEU A 127 -21.64 -24.56 -18.24
C LEU A 127 -22.78 -24.62 -19.28
N LYS A 128 -23.59 -23.56 -19.38
CA LYS A 128 -24.58 -23.42 -20.45
C LYS A 128 -23.82 -23.40 -21.78
N LYS A 129 -24.11 -24.39 -22.63
CA LYS A 129 -23.63 -24.53 -24.01
C LYS A 129 -23.74 -23.19 -24.75
N ILE A 130 -22.65 -22.72 -25.33
CA ILE A 130 -22.66 -21.64 -26.33
C ILE A 130 -23.26 -22.25 -27.61
N PRO A 131 -24.41 -21.76 -28.13
CA PRO A 131 -24.91 -22.25 -29.41
C PRO A 131 -24.09 -21.65 -30.57
N GLU A 132 -23.43 -22.52 -31.32
CA GLU A 132 -22.89 -22.27 -32.65
C GLU A 132 -24.05 -21.85 -33.58
N LYS A 133 -24.08 -20.57 -34.02
CA LYS A 133 -24.87 -20.11 -35.18
C LYS A 133 -24.60 -18.64 -35.49
N ILE A 134 -23.51 -18.35 -36.23
CA ILE A 134 -23.45 -17.27 -37.25
C ILE A 134 -22.45 -17.70 -38.33
N ALA A 135 -22.93 -18.34 -39.40
CA ALA A 135 -22.20 -18.52 -40.66
C ALA A 135 -23.16 -18.84 -41.81
N VAL A 136 -23.63 -17.82 -42.55
CA VAL A 136 -24.05 -17.80 -43.98
C VAL A 136 -24.15 -16.30 -44.37
N LYS A 137 -23.69 -15.72 -45.49
CA LYS A 137 -22.60 -15.88 -46.50
C LYS A 137 -22.71 -14.61 -47.44
N PRO A 138 -21.86 -14.40 -48.47
CA PRO A 138 -21.29 -13.10 -48.89
C PRO A 138 -21.91 -12.45 -50.15
N GLN A 139 -21.64 -11.15 -50.37
CA GLN A 139 -21.66 -10.43 -51.66
C GLN A 139 -20.68 -9.23 -51.57
N GLY A 140 -19.80 -8.87 -52.50
CA GLY A 140 -19.46 -9.35 -53.83
C GLY A 140 -18.17 -8.70 -54.33
N GLU A 141 -17.51 -9.33 -55.30
CA GLU A 141 -16.29 -8.89 -55.98
C GLU A 141 -16.58 -7.93 -57.16
N LYS A 142 -15.71 -6.93 -57.35
CA LYS A 142 -15.29 -6.33 -58.64
C LYS A 142 -13.79 -5.99 -58.46
N GLN A 143 -12.85 -6.79 -59.00
CA GLN A 143 -12.20 -6.68 -60.33
C GLN A 143 -11.77 -5.23 -60.67
N ASN A 144 -10.57 -4.90 -61.16
CA ASN A 144 -9.35 -5.60 -61.56
C ASN A 144 -8.25 -4.52 -61.84
N SER A 145 -7.00 -4.98 -61.95
CA SER A 145 -5.82 -4.51 -62.75
C SER A 145 -5.76 -3.06 -63.29
N GLU A 146 -4.63 -2.34 -63.36
CA GLU A 146 -3.40 -2.68 -64.09
C GLU A 146 -2.39 -1.49 -64.02
N ALA A 147 -1.09 -1.82 -64.05
CA ALA A 147 0.02 -1.09 -64.72
C ALA A 147 0.39 0.39 -64.37
N ASN A 148 1.56 0.51 -63.73
CA ASN A 148 2.75 1.29 -64.14
C ASN A 148 2.63 2.70 -64.75
N SER A 149 3.18 3.69 -64.05
CA SER A 149 4.07 4.69 -64.66
C SER A 149 5.10 5.22 -63.63
N ASN A 150 6.36 5.14 -64.04
CA ASN A 150 7.59 5.47 -63.34
C ASN A 150 7.79 6.99 -63.05
N LEU A 151 8.91 7.26 -62.35
CA LEU A 151 9.65 8.52 -62.13
C LEU A 151 9.14 9.37 -60.94
N ALA A 152 9.95 9.82 -59.97
CA ALA A 152 11.39 10.05 -59.99
C ALA A 152 11.96 10.25 -58.57
N LEU A 153 13.12 9.60 -58.34
CA LEU A 153 14.35 10.13 -57.75
C LEU A 153 14.44 10.48 -56.25
N LYS A 154 15.43 9.81 -55.62
CA LYS A 154 16.55 10.38 -54.81
C LYS A 154 16.21 10.79 -53.35
N ASP A 155 16.96 10.48 -52.30
CA ASP A 155 18.35 10.08 -52.16
C ASP A 155 18.56 9.22 -50.89
N LYS A 156 19.54 8.31 -50.97
CA LYS A 156 20.22 7.73 -49.82
C LYS A 156 21.34 8.66 -49.36
N ASN A 157 21.69 8.55 -48.07
CA ASN A 157 22.96 8.89 -47.42
C ASN A 157 23.10 10.29 -46.82
N THR A 158 23.30 10.33 -45.50
CA THR A 158 24.54 10.78 -44.80
C THR A 158 24.24 10.80 -43.29
N SER A 159 24.68 9.82 -42.49
CA SER A 159 25.99 9.74 -41.83
C SER A 159 26.53 11.06 -41.27
N GLY A 160 26.33 11.25 -39.96
CA GLY A 160 27.36 11.76 -39.04
C GLY A 160 27.51 13.28 -38.91
N THR A 161 27.23 13.79 -37.72
CA THR A 161 28.02 14.87 -37.11
C THR A 161 28.15 14.63 -35.60
N LYS A 162 29.41 14.44 -35.18
CA LYS A 162 29.88 14.72 -33.83
C LYS A 162 29.59 16.20 -33.53
N GLU A 163 29.24 16.54 -32.30
CA GLU A 163 29.90 17.69 -31.65
C GLU A 163 29.67 17.77 -30.14
N THR A 164 30.78 18.10 -29.50
CA THR A 164 31.07 18.32 -28.10
C THR A 164 30.62 19.70 -27.60
N LYS A 165 30.32 19.82 -26.30
CA LYS A 165 30.57 20.98 -25.39
C LYS A 165 29.70 20.79 -24.14
N LYS A 166 30.06 21.12 -22.91
CA LYS A 166 31.28 21.57 -22.22
C LYS A 166 30.96 21.39 -20.73
#